data_AF-Q1GXI4-F1
#
_entry.id   AF-Q1GXI4-F1
#
_cell.length_a   1.000
_cell.length_b   1.000
_cell.length_c   1.000
_cell.angle_alpha   90.00
_cell.angle_beta   90.00
_cell.angle_gamma   90.00
#
_symmetry.space_group_name_H-M   'P 1'
#
loop_
_entity.id
_entity.type
_entity.pdbx_description
1 polymer ?
#
loop_
_entity_poly.entity_id
_entity_poly.type
_entity_poly.pdbx_seq_one_letter_code
_entity_poly.pdbx_strand_id
1 'polypeptide(L)'
;MSLRERQLALSNCSVVLRMGLHEVLVFLGEEQAGQVRFRALGSANSDEPPVYRLQDMQLNDALMNHSANIGQEAISLFAAYTGARVITPKR
;
A
#
# COMPACT_ATOMS: atom_id res chain seq x y z
N MET A 1 -18.89 3.34 3.16
CA MET A 1 -18.36 2.51 4.25
C MET A 1 -16.91 2.20 3.93
N SER A 2 -15.97 2.92 4.53
CA SER A 2 -14.57 2.93 4.10
C SER A 2 -13.81 1.76 4.70
N LEU A 3 -13.63 0.69 3.91
CA LEU A 3 -12.72 -0.40 4.23
C LEU A 3 -11.29 0.16 4.30
N ARG A 4 -10.85 0.53 5.52
CA ARG A 4 -9.46 0.88 5.84
C ARG A 4 -8.54 -0.34 5.83
N GLU A 5 -9.08 -1.50 5.52
CA GLU A 5 -8.33 -2.74 5.40
C GLU A 5 -8.78 -3.54 4.18
N ARG A 6 -7.84 -4.27 3.59
CA ARG A 6 -8.07 -5.19 2.48
C ARG A 6 -7.35 -6.49 2.77
N GLN A 7 -8.09 -7.59 2.75
CA GLN A 7 -7.51 -8.91 2.81
C GLN A 7 -7.12 -9.35 1.39
N LEU A 8 -5.88 -9.81 1.24
CA LEU A 8 -5.34 -10.36 0.02
C LEU A 8 -5.03 -11.84 0.25
N ALA A 9 -5.78 -12.70 -0.43
CA ALA A 9 -5.49 -14.12 -0.48
C ALA A 9 -4.33 -14.35 -1.47
N LEU A 10 -3.23 -14.90 -0.98
CA LEU A 10 -2.08 -15.34 -1.75
C LEU A 10 -2.11 -16.87 -1.87
N SER A 11 -1.37 -17.43 -2.83
CA SER A 11 -1.44 -18.86 -3.16
C SER A 11 -1.15 -19.82 -1.98
N ASN A 12 -0.42 -19.35 -0.97
CA ASN A 12 0.00 -20.15 0.19
C ASN A 12 -0.25 -19.47 1.54
N CYS A 13 -0.81 -18.26 1.55
CA CYS A 13 -1.08 -17.52 2.78
C CYS A 13 -2.14 -16.44 2.55
N SER A 14 -2.60 -15.78 3.61
CA SER A 14 -3.46 -14.60 3.50
C SER A 14 -2.80 -13.45 4.23
N VAL A 15 -2.76 -12.30 3.59
CA VAL A 15 -2.26 -11.07 4.20
C VAL A 15 -3.39 -10.06 4.36
N VAL A 16 -3.29 -9.24 5.40
CA VAL A 16 -4.19 -8.13 5.64
C VAL A 16 -3.41 -6.84 5.44
N LEU A 17 -3.86 -6.04 4.48
CA LEU A 17 -3.36 -4.70 4.22
C LEU A 17 -4.20 -3.72 5.03
N ARG A 18 -3.57 -2.91 5.89
CA ARG A 18 -4.25 -1.88 6.68
C ARG A 18 -3.73 -0.50 6.31
N MET A 19 -4.65 0.43 6.04
CA MET A 19 -4.35 1.83 5.74
C MET A 19 -3.88 2.58 6.99
N GLY A 20 -2.67 3.11 6.90
CA GLY A 20 -2.18 4.20 7.74
C GLY A 20 -2.35 5.56 7.06
N LEU A 21 -1.75 6.60 7.64
CA LEU A 21 -1.84 7.97 7.10
C LEU A 21 -1.09 8.12 5.76
N HIS A 22 0.14 7.61 5.72
CA HIS A 22 1.06 7.69 4.58
C HIS A 22 1.72 6.34 4.29
N GLU A 23 1.11 5.26 4.75
CA GLU A 23 1.63 3.91 4.59
C GLU A 23 0.49 2.89 4.59
N VAL A 24 0.78 1.70 4.07
CA VAL A 24 -0.06 0.52 4.16
C VAL A 24 0.73 -0.54 4.91
N LEU A 25 0.22 -0.95 6.05
CA LEU A 25 0.80 -2.00 6.87
C LEU A 25 0.36 -3.36 6.35
N VAL A 26 1.27 -4.31 6.27
CA VAL A 26 1.03 -5.67 5.78
C VAL A 26 1.13 -6.62 6.95
N PHE A 27 0.05 -7.35 7.23
CA PHE A 27 -0.03 -8.35 8.29
C PHE A 27 -0.15 -9.74 7.70
N LEU A 28 0.58 -10.70 8.25
CA LEU A 28 0.45 -12.13 7.97
C LEU A 28 -0.12 -12.77 9.23
N GLY A 29 -1.44 -13.04 9.24
CA GLY A 29 -2.14 -13.37 10.48
C GLY A 29 -2.17 -12.17 11.44
N GLU A 30 -1.65 -12.36 12.66
CA GLU A 30 -1.58 -11.30 13.69
C GLU A 30 -0.25 -10.53 13.68
N GLU A 31 0.75 -11.01 12.93
CA GLU A 31 2.10 -10.44 12.90
C GLU A 31 2.24 -9.42 11.77
N GLN A 32 2.88 -8.29 12.05
CA GLN A 32 3.25 -7.32 11.02
C GLN A 32 4.38 -7.91 10.18
N ALA A 33 4.05 -8.28 8.94
CA ALA A 33 4.96 -8.89 7.98
C ALA A 33 5.62 -7.86 7.05
N GLY A 34 5.15 -6.61 7.06
CA GLY A 34 5.77 -5.55 6.28
C GLY A 34 4.99 -4.24 6.27
N GLN A 35 5.44 -3.32 5.43
CA GLN A 35 4.83 -2.01 5.21
C GLN A 35 5.21 -1.44 3.84
N VAL A 36 4.30 -0.65 3.28
CA VAL A 36 4.46 0.08 2.02
C VAL A 36 4.29 1.56 2.32
N ARG A 37 5.34 2.36 2.14
CA ARG A 37 5.35 3.79 2.51
C ARG A 37 5.19 4.68 1.29
N PHE A 38 4.37 5.71 1.45
CA PHE A 38 4.06 6.69 0.43
C PHE A 38 4.48 8.08 0.89
N ARG A 39 5.17 8.81 0.02
CA ARG A 39 5.54 10.20 0.27
C ARG A 39 4.63 11.12 -0.54
N ALA A 40 4.00 12.09 0.12
CA ALA A 40 3.30 13.17 -0.57
C ALA A 40 4.32 14.01 -1.35
N LEU A 41 4.07 14.21 -2.65
CA LEU A 41 4.88 15.08 -3.50
C LEU A 41 4.33 16.51 -3.61
N GLY A 42 3.08 16.70 -3.20
CA GLY A 42 2.40 17.99 -3.20
C GLY A 42 0.95 17.85 -3.62
N SER A 43 0.12 18.74 -3.07
CA SER A 43 -1.22 19.07 -3.56
C SER A 43 -1.07 20.49 -4.08
N ALA A 44 -0.79 20.66 -5.37
CA ALA A 44 -0.49 21.99 -5.90
C ALA A 44 -1.74 22.88 -5.95
N ASN A 45 -2.95 22.32 -6.03
CA ASN A 45 -4.21 23.08 -6.09
C ASN A 45 -5.38 22.26 -5.53
N SER A 46 -6.42 22.92 -5.00
CA SER A 46 -7.61 22.28 -4.38
C SER A 46 -8.48 21.45 -5.34
N ASP A 47 -8.23 21.52 -6.65
CA ASP A 47 -8.97 20.78 -7.68
C ASP A 47 -8.25 19.52 -8.18
N GLU A 48 -6.99 19.31 -7.82
CA GLU A 48 -6.23 18.14 -8.30
C GLU A 48 -6.17 17.03 -7.23
N PRO A 49 -6.30 15.75 -7.63
CA PRO A 49 -6.11 14.64 -6.72
C PRO A 49 -4.68 14.68 -6.15
N PRO A 50 -4.49 14.47 -4.84
CA PRO A 50 -3.18 14.60 -4.23
C PRO A 50 -2.20 13.59 -4.85
N VAL A 51 -0.97 14.02 -5.11
CA VAL A 51 0.04 13.15 -5.74
C VAL A 51 0.94 12.57 -4.67
N TYR A 52 1.01 11.24 -4.64
CA TYR A 52 1.89 10.47 -3.78
C TYR A 52 2.89 9.67 -4.61
N ARG A 53 4.05 9.40 -4.04
CA ARG A 53 5.06 8.52 -4.61
C ARG A 53 5.31 7.35 -3.68
N LEU A 54 5.42 6.15 -4.24
CA LEU A 54 5.92 5.00 -3.49
C LEU A 54 7.37 5.30 -3.06
N GLN A 55 7.59 5.41 -1.75
CA GLN A 55 8.89 5.74 -1.18
C GLN A 55 9.69 4.47 -0.92
N ASP A 56 9.08 3.52 -0.23
CA ASP A 56 9.75 2.29 0.17
C ASP A 56 8.73 1.16 0.36
N MET A 57 9.18 -0.08 0.20
CA MET A 57 8.39 -1.28 0.47
C MET A 57 9.27 -2.28 1.19
N GLN A 58 8.93 -2.54 2.45
CA GLN A 58 9.66 -3.46 3.32
C GLN A 58 8.74 -4.64 3.62
N LEU A 59 9.12 -5.83 3.19
CA LEU A 59 8.38 -7.06 3.43
C LEU A 59 9.33 -8.09 4.04
N ASN A 60 8.80 -8.99 4.84
CA ASN A 60 9.53 -10.15 5.32
C ASN A 60 9.82 -11.15 4.19
N ASP A 61 10.76 -12.06 4.42
CA ASP A 61 11.18 -13.05 3.42
C ASP A 61 10.03 -13.94 2.93
N ALA A 62 9.07 -14.24 3.82
CA ALA A 62 7.88 -15.03 3.50
C ALA A 62 6.98 -14.38 2.43
N LEU A 63 7.00 -13.03 2.34
CA LEU A 63 6.19 -12.26 1.41
C LEU A 63 6.98 -11.69 0.23
N MET A 64 8.31 -11.86 0.18
CA MET A 64 9.16 -11.38 -0.91
C MET A 64 8.70 -11.89 -2.29
N ASN A 65 8.29 -13.17 -2.37
CA ASN A 65 7.77 -13.78 -3.60
C ASN A 65 6.45 -13.17 -4.07
N HIS A 66 5.70 -12.54 -3.15
CA HIS A 66 4.41 -11.90 -3.42
C HIS A 66 4.50 -10.37 -3.42
N SER A 67 5.72 -9.82 -3.34
CA SER A 67 5.97 -8.38 -3.18
C SER A 67 5.34 -7.54 -4.29
N ALA A 68 5.33 -8.02 -5.53
CA ALA A 68 4.68 -7.34 -6.65
C ALA A 68 3.15 -7.21 -6.45
N ASN A 69 2.49 -8.32 -6.10
CA ASN A 69 1.04 -8.35 -5.86
C ASN A 69 0.66 -7.51 -4.63
N ILE A 70 1.42 -7.65 -3.54
CA ILE A 70 1.22 -6.88 -2.31
C ILE A 70 1.40 -5.39 -2.58
N GLY A 71 2.46 -5.01 -3.29
CA GLY A 71 2.72 -3.62 -3.65
C GLY A 71 1.58 -3.03 -4.49
N GLN A 72 1.10 -3.77 -5.50
CA GLN A 72 0.00 -3.33 -6.36
C GLN A 72 -1.32 -3.17 -5.59
N GLU A 73 -1.66 -4.11 -4.71
CA GLU A 73 -2.85 -4.01 -3.88
C GLU A 73 -2.74 -2.90 -2.82
N ALA A 74 -1.56 -2.70 -2.24
CA ALA A 74 -1.32 -1.60 -1.30
C ALA A 74 -1.48 -0.24 -2.00
N ILE A 75 -0.96 -0.09 -3.23
CA ILE A 75 -1.14 1.12 -4.04
C ILE A 75 -2.63 1.33 -4.35
N SER A 76 -3.34 0.27 -4.76
CA SER A 76 -4.78 0.32 -5.07
C SER A 76 -5.60 0.74 -3.86
N LEU A 77 -5.33 0.13 -2.69
CA LEU A 77 -5.96 0.47 -1.43
C LEU A 77 -5.69 1.92 -1.02
N PHE A 78 -4.43 2.36 -1.11
CA PHE A 78 -4.02 3.72 -0.77
C PHE A 78 -4.69 4.75 -1.67
N ALA A 79 -4.67 4.55 -2.98
CA ALA A 79 -5.30 5.43 -3.96
C ALA A 79 -6.82 5.49 -3.78
N ALA A 80 -7.48 4.35 -3.52
CA ALA A 80 -8.92 4.28 -3.28
C ALA A 80 -9.33 5.04 -2.00
N TYR A 81 -8.49 5.01 -0.96
CA TYR A 81 -8.79 5.68 0.31
C TYR A 81 -8.49 7.17 0.28
N THR A 82 -7.38 7.56 -0.33
CA THR A 82 -6.91 8.97 -0.34
C THR A 82 -7.42 9.77 -1.55
N GLY A 83 -7.99 9.10 -2.55
CA GLY A 83 -8.27 9.69 -3.86
C GLY A 83 -6.99 10.10 -4.60
N ALA A 84 -5.82 9.66 -4.13
CA ALA A 84 -4.54 10.09 -4.65
C ALA A 84 -4.15 9.40 -5.95
N ARG A 85 -3.38 10.12 -6.77
CA ARG A 85 -2.58 9.51 -7.82
C ARG A 85 -1.24 9.05 -7.24
N VAL A 86 -0.95 7.75 -7.33
CA VAL A 86 0.31 7.17 -6.83
C VAL A 86 1.29 6.95 -7.99
N ILE A 87 2.50 7.48 -7.86
CA ILE A 87 3.61 7.28 -8.79
C ILE A 87 4.50 6.16 -8.26
N THR A 88 4.66 5.09 -9.04
CA THR A 88 5.65 4.05 -8.78
C THR A 88 6.94 4.38 -9.53
N PRO A 89 8.12 4.29 -8.88
CA PRO A 89 9.38 4.40 -9.61
C PRO A 89 9.48 3.24 -10.61
N LYS A 90 9.73 3.53 -11.89
CA LYS A 90 10.17 2.50 -12.84
C LYS A 90 11.51 1.97 -12.35
N ARG A 91 11.56 0.69 -12.01
CA ARG A 91 12.81 -0.04 -11.81
C ARG A 91 13.54 -0.20 -13.14
#